data_AF-A0A4Q3AFJ3-F1
#
_entry.id   AF-A0A4Q3AFJ3-F1
#
_cell.length_a   1.000
_cell.length_b   1.000
_cell.length_c   1.000
_cell.angle_alpha   90.00
_cell.angle_beta   90.00
_cell.angle_gamma   90.00
#
_symmetry.space_group_name_H-M   'P 1'
#
loop_
_entity.id
_entity.type
_entity.pdbx_description
1 polymer ?
#
loop_
_entity_poly.entity_id
_entity_poly.type
_entity_poly.pdbx_seq_one_letter_code
_entity_poly.pdbx_strand_id
1 'polypeptide(L)'
;DLKTALAGGEKALVDILAATHAGMTTDEFEKTVSDWIATAKHPKTGKPYTSMIYQPMLELLAYLRANGFKTYIVSGGGIEFMRPWAEKTYGIPPEQVVGSTGGLKYEVLADGTPVIVKTKELVLNDDKAGKPVGIQRHIGRRPIAAFGNSDGDFQMLEWTTKGKGARFGLIVHHTDAEREFAYDRESHIGKLAQGLDEAPKRGWTVVNMKDDWKTIFPAEK
;
A
#
# COMPACT_ATOMS: atom_id res chain seq x y z
N ASP A 1 -19.17 17.19 2.70
CA ASP A 1 -19.80 15.88 2.51
C ASP A 1 -18.70 14.85 2.23
N LEU A 2 -18.72 13.71 2.95
CA LEU A 2 -17.76 12.60 2.80
C LEU A 2 -17.75 12.06 1.35
N LYS A 3 -18.89 12.09 0.66
CA LYS A 3 -18.97 11.72 -0.77
C LYS A 3 -18.20 12.69 -1.66
N THR A 4 -18.26 13.99 -1.40
CA THR A 4 -17.49 14.99 -2.15
C THR A 4 -15.99 14.92 -1.84
N ALA A 5 -15.65 14.59 -0.59
CA ALA A 5 -14.28 14.35 -0.14
C ALA A 5 -13.63 13.12 -0.83
N LEU A 6 -14.41 12.05 -1.05
CA LEU A 6 -13.95 10.83 -1.73
C LEU A 6 -13.97 10.93 -3.26
N ALA A 7 -14.68 11.91 -3.82
CA ALA A 7 -14.78 12.12 -5.27
C ALA A 7 -13.44 12.52 -5.93
N GLY A 8 -12.48 13.05 -5.15
CA GLY A 8 -11.13 13.36 -5.62
C GLY A 8 -10.17 12.15 -5.64
N GLY A 9 -10.67 10.94 -5.37
CA GLY A 9 -9.89 9.71 -5.33
C GLY A 9 -8.86 9.69 -4.19
N GLU A 10 -7.82 8.87 -4.34
CA GLU A 10 -6.79 8.66 -3.32
C GLU A 10 -6.05 9.95 -2.92
N LYS A 11 -5.87 10.90 -3.85
CA LYS A 11 -5.26 12.19 -3.56
C LYS A 11 -6.07 13.00 -2.54
N ALA A 12 -7.39 13.04 -2.68
CA ALA A 12 -8.25 13.76 -1.74
C ALA A 12 -8.29 13.07 -0.37
N LEU A 13 -8.19 11.73 -0.32
CA LEU A 13 -8.01 10.99 0.93
C LEU A 13 -6.69 11.37 1.62
N VAL A 14 -5.59 11.45 0.89
CA VAL A 14 -4.28 11.86 1.44
C VAL A 14 -4.32 13.31 1.95
N ASP A 15 -4.89 14.24 1.19
CA ASP A 15 -4.99 15.65 1.60
C ASP A 15 -5.89 15.82 2.84
N ILE A 16 -7.00 15.08 2.94
CA ILE A 16 -7.88 15.08 4.11
C ILE A 16 -7.19 14.47 5.33
N LEU A 17 -6.48 13.35 5.16
CA LEU A 17 -5.72 12.73 6.23
C LEU A 17 -4.58 13.64 6.70
N ALA A 18 -3.88 14.31 5.80
CA ALA A 18 -2.84 15.29 6.16
C ALA A 18 -3.43 16.47 6.94
N ALA A 19 -4.59 17.00 6.52
CA ALA A 19 -5.24 18.12 7.18
C ALA A 19 -5.83 17.77 8.56
N THR A 20 -6.38 16.56 8.73
CA THR A 20 -7.06 16.13 9.97
C THR A 20 -6.11 15.71 11.08
N HIS A 21 -4.86 15.38 10.75
CA HIS A 21 -3.86 14.92 11.71
C HIS A 21 -2.65 15.85 11.84
N ALA A 22 -2.72 17.07 11.28
CA ALA A 22 -1.67 18.05 11.49
C ALA A 22 -1.66 18.53 12.95
N GLY A 23 -0.47 18.63 13.55
CA GLY A 23 -0.28 19.11 14.91
C GLY A 23 -0.21 18.05 16.00
N MET A 24 -0.53 16.79 15.70
CA MET A 24 -0.27 15.67 16.64
C MET A 24 1.12 15.08 16.44
N THR A 25 1.63 14.44 17.50
CA THR A 25 2.88 13.67 17.44
C THR A 25 2.72 12.40 16.60
N THR A 26 3.83 11.86 16.12
CA THR A 26 3.86 10.54 15.47
C THR A 26 3.33 9.44 16.39
N ASP A 27 3.65 9.52 17.68
CA ASP A 27 3.32 8.50 18.67
C ASP A 27 1.81 8.51 18.99
N GLU A 28 1.20 9.69 19.11
CA GLU A 28 -0.26 9.84 19.26
C GLU A 28 -1.00 9.32 18.03
N PHE A 29 -0.48 9.58 16.83
CA PHE A 29 -1.06 9.08 15.59
C PHE A 29 -0.93 7.56 15.49
N GLU A 30 0.26 7.00 15.79
CA GLU A 30 0.51 5.56 15.85
C GLU A 30 -0.46 4.88 16.81
N LYS A 31 -0.65 5.43 18.01
CA LYS A 31 -1.61 4.91 18.99
C LYS A 31 -3.03 4.92 18.43
N THR A 32 -3.45 6.05 17.83
CA THR A 32 -4.79 6.20 17.23
C THR A 32 -5.04 5.15 16.15
N VAL A 33 -4.06 4.96 15.26
CA VAL A 33 -4.13 3.95 14.19
C VAL A 33 -4.16 2.53 14.77
N SER A 34 -3.33 2.25 15.77
CA SER A 34 -3.24 0.94 16.42
C SER A 34 -4.55 0.56 17.11
N ASP A 35 -5.16 1.50 17.85
CA ASP A 35 -6.44 1.29 18.52
C ASP A 35 -7.57 1.07 17.50
N TRP A 36 -7.57 1.85 16.42
CA TRP A 36 -8.56 1.71 15.35
C TRP A 36 -8.43 0.37 14.64
N ILE A 37 -7.24 0.01 14.15
CA ILE A 37 -7.03 -1.21 13.35
C ILE A 37 -7.26 -2.48 14.15
N ALA A 38 -7.08 -2.44 15.48
CA ALA A 38 -7.35 -3.57 16.37
C ALA A 38 -8.84 -3.95 16.45
N THR A 39 -9.74 -3.00 16.23
CA THR A 39 -11.19 -3.18 16.40
C THR A 39 -11.99 -2.98 15.12
N ALA A 40 -11.44 -2.26 14.14
CA ALA A 40 -12.10 -1.94 12.90
C ALA A 40 -12.35 -3.19 12.05
N LYS A 41 -13.61 -3.32 11.62
CA LYS A 41 -14.09 -4.41 10.78
C LYS A 41 -14.59 -3.89 9.46
N HIS A 42 -14.40 -4.67 8.41
CA HIS A 42 -14.94 -4.36 7.10
C HIS A 42 -16.47 -4.50 7.11
N PRO A 43 -17.22 -3.49 6.63
CA PRO A 43 -18.65 -3.38 6.87
C PRO A 43 -19.47 -4.50 6.20
N LYS A 44 -19.01 -5.06 5.07
CA LYS A 44 -19.74 -6.13 4.38
C LYS A 44 -19.42 -7.52 4.90
N THR A 45 -18.21 -7.76 5.37
CA THR A 45 -17.74 -9.10 5.75
C THR A 45 -17.74 -9.30 7.26
N GLY A 46 -17.78 -8.23 8.06
CA GLY A 46 -17.69 -8.28 9.51
C GLY A 46 -16.32 -8.70 10.05
N LYS A 47 -15.33 -8.89 9.17
CA LYS A 47 -13.98 -9.34 9.52
C LYS A 47 -13.05 -8.18 9.84
N PRO A 48 -12.09 -8.32 10.78
CA PRO A 48 -11.04 -7.33 10.99
C PRO A 48 -10.30 -7.03 9.68
N TYR A 49 -9.97 -5.77 9.41
CA TYR A 49 -9.25 -5.42 8.17
C TYR A 49 -7.91 -6.17 8.02
N THR A 50 -7.20 -6.40 9.14
CA THR A 50 -5.95 -7.18 9.18
C THR A 50 -6.12 -8.67 8.90
N SER A 51 -7.36 -9.17 8.84
CA SER A 51 -7.66 -10.54 8.39
C SER A 51 -8.12 -10.61 6.93
N MET A 52 -8.43 -9.46 6.31
CA MET A 52 -8.78 -9.35 4.89
C MET A 52 -7.53 -9.15 4.04
N ILE A 53 -6.61 -10.09 4.17
CA ILE A 53 -5.32 -10.13 3.49
C ILE A 53 -5.24 -11.36 2.59
N TYR A 54 -4.45 -11.32 1.54
CA TYR A 54 -4.40 -12.43 0.58
C TYR A 54 -3.38 -13.50 1.01
N GLN A 55 -3.87 -14.70 1.30
CA GLN A 55 -3.05 -15.86 1.69
C GLN A 55 -1.94 -16.15 0.66
N PRO A 56 -2.18 -16.15 -0.66
CA PRO A 56 -1.11 -16.38 -1.65
C PRO A 56 -0.04 -15.30 -1.63
N MET A 57 -0.39 -14.05 -1.26
CA MET A 57 0.59 -12.97 -1.13
C MET A 57 1.42 -13.10 0.16
N LEU A 58 0.86 -13.66 1.25
CA LEU A 58 1.65 -14.01 2.44
C LEU A 58 2.66 -15.11 2.14
N GLU A 59 2.24 -16.13 1.39
CA GLU A 59 3.12 -17.22 0.92
C GLU A 59 4.23 -16.69 0.02
N LEU A 60 3.91 -15.80 -0.92
CA LEU A 60 4.89 -15.13 -1.77
C LEU A 60 5.90 -14.31 -0.94
N LEU A 61 5.42 -13.51 0.02
CA LEU A 61 6.29 -12.73 0.90
C LEU A 61 7.24 -13.62 1.70
N ALA A 62 6.74 -14.73 2.25
CA ALA A 62 7.55 -15.71 2.96
C ALA A 62 8.58 -16.36 2.03
N TYR A 63 8.17 -16.78 0.83
CA TYR A 63 9.05 -17.38 -0.18
C TYR A 63 10.18 -16.44 -0.59
N LEU A 64 9.86 -15.16 -0.89
CA LEU A 64 10.85 -14.16 -1.27
C LEU A 64 11.88 -13.93 -0.15
N ARG A 65 11.44 -13.77 1.10
CA ARG A 65 12.34 -13.60 2.25
C ARG A 65 13.22 -14.83 2.48
N ALA A 66 12.67 -16.04 2.37
CA ALA A 66 13.44 -17.28 2.47
C ALA A 66 14.55 -17.40 1.41
N ASN A 67 14.40 -16.70 0.28
CA ASN A 67 15.37 -16.63 -0.80
C ASN A 67 16.23 -15.35 -0.77
N GLY A 68 16.30 -14.65 0.37
CA GLY A 68 17.19 -13.50 0.58
C GLY A 68 16.70 -12.18 -0.01
N PHE A 69 15.45 -12.09 -0.46
CA PHE A 69 14.87 -10.82 -0.90
C PHE A 69 14.44 -9.98 0.30
N LYS A 70 14.60 -8.66 0.17
CA LYS A 70 13.95 -7.68 1.05
C LYS A 70 12.60 -7.30 0.46
N THR A 71 11.53 -7.41 1.24
CA THR A 71 10.15 -7.18 0.79
C THR A 71 9.65 -5.84 1.29
N TYR A 72 9.35 -4.91 0.37
CA TYR A 72 8.87 -3.57 0.70
C TYR A 72 7.40 -3.40 0.35
N ILE A 73 6.69 -2.56 1.11
CA ILE A 73 5.39 -1.99 0.70
C ILE A 73 5.66 -0.66 -0.01
N VAL A 74 4.94 -0.40 -1.11
CA VAL A 74 4.94 0.89 -1.84
C VAL A 74 3.50 1.23 -2.20
N SER A 75 2.92 2.21 -1.52
CA SER A 75 1.46 2.41 -1.49
C SER A 75 1.06 3.88 -1.46
N GLY A 76 0.01 4.23 -2.19
CA GLY A 76 -0.61 5.56 -2.09
C GLY A 76 -1.19 5.86 -0.71
N GLY A 77 -1.38 4.84 0.14
CA GLY A 77 -1.77 4.99 1.54
C GLY A 77 -0.70 5.69 2.39
N GLY A 78 -1.13 6.33 3.48
CA GLY A 78 -0.22 7.04 4.38
C GLY A 78 0.81 6.11 5.03
N ILE A 79 2.10 6.49 4.97
CA ILE A 79 3.20 5.67 5.53
C ILE A 79 3.01 5.38 7.03
N GLU A 80 2.66 6.40 7.81
CA GLU A 80 2.42 6.26 9.27
C GLU A 80 1.11 5.53 9.59
N PHE A 81 0.21 5.36 8.61
CA PHE A 81 -0.99 4.55 8.82
C PHE A 81 -0.67 3.06 8.70
N MET A 82 0.25 2.67 7.83
CA MET A 82 0.57 1.25 7.59
C MET A 82 1.57 0.69 8.60
N ARG A 83 2.60 1.47 8.97
CA ARG A 83 3.68 1.04 9.87
C ARG A 83 3.21 0.34 11.16
N PRO A 84 2.19 0.81 11.89
CA PRO A 84 1.82 0.24 13.18
C PRO A 84 1.34 -1.22 13.14
N TRP A 85 0.93 -1.73 11.98
CA TRP A 85 0.34 -3.08 11.87
C TRP A 85 0.92 -3.93 10.74
N ALA A 86 1.65 -3.33 9.79
CA ALA A 86 2.22 -4.03 8.64
C ALA A 86 3.21 -5.14 9.05
N GLU A 87 4.03 -4.91 10.08
CA GLU A 87 5.01 -5.91 10.51
C GLU A 87 4.33 -7.18 11.04
N LYS A 88 3.35 -7.03 11.94
CA LYS A 88 2.59 -8.16 12.48
C LYS A 88 1.82 -8.92 11.40
N THR A 89 1.34 -8.20 10.38
CA THR A 89 0.43 -8.76 9.36
C THR A 89 1.19 -9.38 8.19
N TYR A 90 2.25 -8.73 7.72
CA TYR A 90 2.97 -9.08 6.49
C TYR A 90 4.42 -9.52 6.75
N GLY A 91 4.94 -9.34 7.96
CA GLY A 91 6.37 -9.50 8.26
C GLY A 91 7.23 -8.44 7.57
N ILE A 92 6.69 -7.24 7.35
CA ILE A 92 7.38 -6.10 6.72
C ILE A 92 7.58 -5.02 7.79
N PRO A 93 8.82 -4.79 8.26
CA PRO A 93 9.08 -3.85 9.34
C PRO A 93 8.95 -2.39 8.87
N PRO A 94 8.84 -1.40 9.80
CA PRO A 94 8.53 -0.01 9.46
C PRO A 94 9.47 0.66 8.45
N GLU A 95 10.75 0.31 8.45
CA GLU A 95 11.76 0.81 7.51
C GLU A 95 11.62 0.23 6.10
N GLN A 96 10.81 -0.82 5.92
CA GLN A 96 10.46 -1.42 4.63
C GLN A 96 9.07 -1.00 4.12
N VAL A 97 8.45 -0.01 4.76
CA VAL A 97 7.19 0.59 4.32
C VAL A 97 7.48 1.93 3.64
N VAL A 98 7.09 2.05 2.37
CA VAL A 98 7.04 3.30 1.59
C VAL A 98 5.57 3.65 1.36
N GLY A 99 5.23 4.90 1.60
CA GLY A 99 3.89 5.38 1.29
C GLY A 99 3.80 6.90 1.24
N SER A 100 2.58 7.40 1.02
CA SER A 100 2.32 8.84 1.02
C SER A 100 2.78 9.45 2.35
N THR A 101 3.61 10.48 2.25
CA THR A 101 4.39 11.03 3.36
C THR A 101 4.02 12.49 3.59
N GLY A 102 3.55 12.79 4.80
CA GLY A 102 3.36 14.17 5.27
C GLY A 102 4.64 14.76 5.85
N GLY A 103 4.66 16.07 6.04
CA GLY A 103 5.77 16.76 6.69
C GLY A 103 5.86 16.45 8.17
N LEU A 104 7.06 16.50 8.71
CA LEU A 104 7.37 16.28 10.12
C LEU A 104 8.26 17.42 10.62
N LYS A 105 8.09 17.80 11.88
CA LYS A 105 8.98 18.74 12.58
C LYS A 105 9.39 18.18 13.93
N TYR A 106 10.62 18.46 14.34
CA TYR A 106 11.09 18.17 15.69
C TYR A 106 10.67 19.28 16.63
N GLU A 107 10.13 18.93 17.79
CA GLU A 107 9.78 19.87 18.86
C GLU A 107 10.20 19.32 20.22
N VAL A 108 10.38 20.22 21.18
CA VAL A 108 10.58 19.87 22.59
C VAL A 108 9.40 20.44 23.35
N LEU A 109 8.63 19.57 24.01
CA LEU A 109 7.47 19.95 24.79
C LEU A 109 7.88 20.75 26.04
N ALA A 110 6.91 21.38 26.70
CA ALA A 110 7.16 22.20 27.90
C ALA A 110 7.79 21.40 29.06
N ASP A 111 7.59 20.08 29.10
CA ASP A 111 8.18 19.17 30.09
C ASP A 111 9.60 18.67 29.70
N GLY A 112 10.14 19.13 28.56
CA GLY A 112 11.45 18.73 28.05
C GLY A 112 11.42 17.50 27.14
N THR A 113 10.26 16.88 26.90
CA THR A 113 10.16 15.68 26.05
C THR A 113 10.37 16.01 24.58
N PRO A 114 11.36 15.40 23.88
CA PRO A 114 11.53 15.57 22.44
C PRO A 114 10.49 14.74 21.69
N VAL A 115 9.81 15.36 20.72
CA VAL A 115 8.76 14.72 19.92
C VAL A 115 8.89 15.06 18.44
N ILE A 116 8.30 14.20 17.60
CA ILE A 116 8.13 14.45 16.18
C ILE A 116 6.66 14.76 15.91
N VAL A 117 6.38 15.96 15.39
CA VAL A 117 5.03 16.47 15.16
C VAL A 117 4.72 16.47 13.66
N LYS A 118 3.55 15.94 13.30
CA LYS A 118 3.04 15.94 11.93
C LYS A 118 2.66 17.36 11.51
N THR A 119 3.06 17.77 10.31
CA THR A 119 2.69 19.06 9.72
C THR A 119 1.66 18.88 8.61
N LYS A 120 1.07 19.99 8.14
CA LYS A 120 0.10 20.00 7.03
C LYS A 120 0.73 19.81 5.64
N GLU A 121 2.06 19.80 5.55
CA GLU A 121 2.76 19.68 4.27
C GLU A 121 2.64 18.27 3.71
N LEU A 122 2.41 18.14 2.41
CA LEU A 122 2.52 16.88 1.70
C LEU A 122 3.92 16.77 1.08
N VAL A 123 4.74 15.85 1.58
CA VAL A 123 6.12 15.64 1.12
C VAL A 123 6.18 14.70 -0.07
N LEU A 124 5.30 13.69 -0.11
CA LEU A 124 5.19 12.73 -1.20
C LEU A 124 3.76 12.20 -1.29
N ASN A 125 3.16 12.25 -2.47
CA ASN A 125 2.05 11.40 -2.84
C ASN A 125 2.61 10.14 -3.51
N ASP A 126 2.59 8.99 -2.83
CA ASP A 126 3.24 7.75 -3.28
C ASP A 126 2.31 6.90 -4.18
N ASP A 127 1.71 7.56 -5.17
CA ASP A 127 0.82 6.94 -6.16
C ASP A 127 1.26 7.29 -7.59
N LYS A 128 1.00 6.40 -8.55
CA LYS A 128 1.37 6.53 -9.97
C LYS A 128 2.87 6.80 -10.13
N ALA A 129 3.22 7.91 -10.76
CA ALA A 129 4.60 8.37 -10.93
C ALA A 129 5.30 8.70 -9.59
N GLY A 130 4.54 8.90 -8.51
CA GLY A 130 5.06 9.04 -7.16
C GLY A 130 5.77 7.78 -6.66
N LYS A 131 5.28 6.58 -7.02
CA LYS A 131 5.85 5.31 -6.55
C LYS A 131 7.33 5.12 -6.90
N PRO A 132 7.78 5.29 -8.16
CA PRO A 132 9.21 5.28 -8.48
C PRO A 132 10.03 6.32 -7.70
N VAL A 133 9.47 7.51 -7.43
CA VAL A 133 10.14 8.55 -6.66
C VAL A 133 10.25 8.15 -5.19
N GLY A 134 9.18 7.61 -4.59
CA GLY A 134 9.17 7.08 -3.23
C GLY A 134 10.20 5.97 -3.05
N ILE A 135 10.25 5.02 -3.98
CA ILE A 135 11.26 3.96 -4.00
C ILE A 135 12.67 4.54 -4.05
N GLN A 136 12.96 5.47 -4.98
CA GLN A 136 14.29 6.05 -5.10
C GLN A 136 14.68 6.85 -3.85
N ARG A 137 13.75 7.58 -3.24
CA ARG A 137 14.00 8.40 -2.05
C ARG A 137 14.23 7.57 -0.79
N HIS A 138 13.43 6.52 -0.60
CA HIS A 138 13.43 5.72 0.63
C HIS A 138 14.42 4.54 0.57
N ILE A 139 14.51 3.87 -0.58
CA ILE A 139 15.29 2.64 -0.75
C ILE A 139 16.62 2.93 -1.47
N GLY A 140 16.65 3.91 -2.37
CA GLY A 140 17.84 4.27 -3.16
C GLY A 140 18.24 3.20 -4.18
N ARG A 141 17.38 2.21 -4.43
CA ARG A 141 17.66 1.08 -5.34
C ARG A 141 16.43 0.77 -6.18
N ARG A 142 16.65 0.55 -7.48
CA ARG A 142 15.61 0.02 -8.36
C ARG A 142 15.28 -1.43 -7.99
N PRO A 143 14.01 -1.79 -7.76
CA PRO A 143 13.61 -3.16 -7.50
C PRO A 143 13.93 -4.09 -8.67
N ILE A 144 13.98 -5.38 -8.38
CA ILE A 144 14.10 -6.43 -9.41
C ILE A 144 12.75 -7.11 -9.70
N ALA A 145 11.80 -7.02 -8.77
CA ALA A 145 10.43 -7.49 -8.91
C ALA A 145 9.46 -6.45 -8.32
N ALA A 146 8.31 -6.26 -8.96
CA ALA A 146 7.23 -5.40 -8.45
C ALA A 146 5.87 -6.07 -8.68
N PHE A 147 4.95 -5.81 -7.76
CA PHE A 147 3.63 -6.42 -7.70
C PHE A 147 2.61 -5.31 -7.47
N GLY A 148 1.57 -5.23 -8.29
CA GLY A 148 0.52 -4.22 -8.20
C GLY A 148 -0.85 -4.80 -8.53
N ASN A 149 -1.88 -3.97 -8.51
CA ASN A 149 -3.25 -4.37 -8.85
C ASN A 149 -4.04 -3.28 -9.56
N SER A 150 -3.46 -2.10 -9.79
CA SER A 150 -4.16 -0.95 -10.38
C SER A 150 -3.29 -0.17 -11.36
N ASP A 151 -3.89 0.76 -12.09
CA ASP A 151 -3.18 1.72 -12.93
C ASP A 151 -2.31 2.69 -12.10
N GLY A 152 -2.54 2.80 -10.77
CA GLY A 152 -1.66 3.48 -9.83
C GLY A 152 -0.28 2.81 -9.70
N ASP A 153 -0.16 1.52 -10.05
CA ASP A 153 1.10 0.77 -10.01
C ASP A 153 1.88 0.82 -11.32
N PHE A 154 1.30 1.40 -12.37
CA PHE A 154 1.83 1.31 -13.73
C PHE A 154 3.29 1.77 -13.82
N GLN A 155 3.61 2.96 -13.30
CA GLN A 155 4.97 3.50 -13.37
C GLN A 155 5.95 2.74 -12.47
N MET A 156 5.48 2.17 -11.35
CA MET A 156 6.31 1.31 -10.50
C MET A 156 6.70 0.03 -11.23
N LEU A 157 5.72 -0.65 -11.84
CA LEU A 157 5.93 -1.85 -12.66
C LEU A 157 6.83 -1.52 -13.86
N GLU A 158 6.55 -0.45 -14.59
CA GLU A 158 7.34 -0.04 -15.76
C GLU A 158 8.79 0.27 -15.41
N TRP A 159 9.02 1.08 -14.37
CA TRP A 159 10.36 1.46 -13.97
C TRP A 159 11.16 0.24 -13.48
N THR A 160 10.51 -0.65 -12.73
CA THR A 160 11.10 -1.91 -12.27
C THR A 160 11.49 -2.80 -13.44
N THR A 161 10.56 -3.10 -14.36
CA THR A 161 10.78 -4.10 -15.41
C THR A 161 11.64 -3.61 -16.58
N LYS A 162 11.78 -2.30 -16.79
CA LYS A 162 12.74 -1.73 -17.75
C LYS A 162 14.19 -1.67 -17.24
N GLY A 163 14.47 -2.20 -16.05
CA GLY A 163 15.84 -2.30 -15.52
C GLY A 163 16.70 -3.35 -16.26
N LYS A 164 18.02 -3.30 -16.09
CA LYS A 164 18.95 -4.29 -16.66
C LYS A 164 18.93 -5.62 -15.89
N GLY A 165 18.99 -6.74 -16.58
CA GLY A 165 19.04 -8.10 -15.99
C GLY A 165 17.64 -8.69 -15.77
N ALA A 166 17.56 -9.81 -15.04
CA ALA A 166 16.28 -10.47 -14.78
C ALA A 166 15.33 -9.53 -14.02
N ARG A 167 14.12 -9.36 -14.55
CA ARG A 167 13.09 -8.49 -13.97
C ARG A 167 11.73 -9.17 -14.00
N PHE A 168 10.92 -8.84 -13.00
CA PHE A 168 9.58 -9.40 -12.86
C PHE A 168 8.57 -8.30 -12.54
N GLY A 169 7.40 -8.38 -13.17
CA GLY A 169 6.25 -7.51 -12.90
C GLY A 169 5.01 -8.39 -12.83
N LEU A 170 4.19 -8.19 -11.80
CA LEU A 170 2.94 -8.92 -11.62
C LEU A 170 1.79 -7.97 -11.32
N ILE A 171 0.64 -8.25 -11.91
CA ILE A 171 -0.63 -7.58 -11.64
C ILE A 171 -1.60 -8.62 -11.06
N VAL A 172 -2.18 -8.31 -9.90
CA VAL A 172 -3.31 -9.05 -9.35
C VAL A 172 -4.59 -8.52 -10.01
N HIS A 173 -5.27 -9.36 -10.79
CA HIS A 173 -6.56 -9.04 -11.39
C HIS A 173 -7.69 -9.63 -10.55
N HIS A 174 -8.51 -8.75 -9.98
CA HIS A 174 -9.67 -9.07 -9.17
C HIS A 174 -10.80 -9.58 -10.07
N THR A 175 -10.85 -10.89 -10.29
CA THR A 175 -11.81 -11.58 -11.17
C THR A 175 -12.84 -12.41 -10.42
N ASP A 176 -12.76 -12.46 -9.09
CA ASP A 176 -13.54 -13.38 -8.25
C ASP A 176 -14.61 -12.69 -7.42
N ALA A 177 -15.82 -12.56 -7.98
CA ALA A 177 -16.96 -11.96 -7.29
C ALA A 177 -17.58 -12.86 -6.20
N GLU A 178 -17.22 -14.14 -6.14
CA GLU A 178 -17.79 -15.11 -5.19
C GLU A 178 -16.99 -15.15 -3.89
N ARG A 179 -15.66 -15.19 -3.99
CA ARG A 179 -14.75 -15.28 -2.84
C ARG A 179 -14.17 -13.93 -2.43
N GLU A 180 -14.19 -12.94 -3.32
CA GLU A 180 -13.67 -11.58 -3.13
C GLU A 180 -14.58 -10.57 -3.86
N PHE A 181 -14.01 -9.66 -4.64
CA PHE A 181 -14.71 -8.76 -5.55
C PHE A 181 -14.19 -8.98 -6.99
N ALA A 182 -15.05 -8.71 -7.97
CA ALA A 182 -14.65 -8.61 -9.36
C ALA A 182 -14.73 -7.16 -9.82
N TYR A 183 -13.59 -6.56 -10.18
CA TYR A 183 -13.51 -5.18 -10.64
C TYR A 183 -12.20 -4.91 -11.40
N ASP A 184 -12.27 -4.01 -12.38
CA ASP A 184 -11.10 -3.55 -13.14
C ASP A 184 -11.28 -2.14 -13.73
N ARG A 185 -11.74 -2.02 -14.99
CA ARG A 185 -11.69 -0.81 -15.82
C ARG A 185 -12.64 0.31 -15.37
N GLU A 186 -13.79 -0.08 -14.85
CA GLU A 186 -14.85 0.85 -14.43
C GLU A 186 -14.81 1.15 -12.93
N SER A 187 -13.87 0.55 -12.18
CA SER A 187 -13.80 0.78 -10.74
C SER A 187 -13.35 2.20 -10.41
N HIS A 188 -13.97 2.82 -9.41
CA HIS A 188 -13.52 4.11 -8.87
C HIS A 188 -12.31 3.96 -7.92
N ILE A 189 -12.12 2.77 -7.35
CA ILE A 189 -11.02 2.43 -6.43
C ILE A 189 -10.25 1.27 -7.04
N GLY A 190 -8.92 1.36 -7.11
CA GLY A 190 -8.11 0.29 -7.70
C GLY A 190 -8.40 0.06 -9.19
N LYS A 191 -8.78 1.11 -9.92
CA LYS A 191 -9.02 1.03 -11.37
C LYS A 191 -7.83 0.36 -12.05
N LEU A 192 -8.11 -0.64 -12.88
CA LEU A 192 -7.11 -1.38 -13.63
C LEU A 192 -7.58 -1.47 -15.09
N ALA A 193 -7.04 -0.60 -15.95
CA ALA A 193 -7.36 -0.58 -17.38
C ALA A 193 -6.08 -0.56 -18.21
N GLN A 194 -5.27 0.49 -18.04
CA GLN A 194 -4.00 0.64 -18.74
C GLN A 194 -3.05 -0.52 -18.40
N GLY A 195 -3.00 -0.95 -17.14
CA GLY A 195 -2.18 -2.07 -16.68
C GLY A 195 -2.52 -3.37 -17.41
N LEU A 196 -3.81 -3.66 -17.63
CA LEU A 196 -4.25 -4.86 -18.37
C LEU A 196 -3.91 -4.78 -19.86
N ASP A 197 -4.08 -3.62 -20.48
CA ASP A 197 -3.78 -3.43 -21.91
C ASP A 197 -2.28 -3.53 -22.23
N GLU A 198 -1.44 -3.14 -21.27
CA GLU A 198 0.00 -3.05 -21.44
C GLU A 198 0.77 -4.27 -20.90
N ALA A 199 0.18 -5.04 -19.98
CA ALA A 199 0.85 -6.19 -19.36
C ALA A 199 1.43 -7.19 -20.38
N PRO A 200 0.68 -7.66 -21.41
CA PRO A 200 1.22 -8.59 -22.41
C PRO A 200 2.40 -7.99 -23.20
N LYS A 201 2.34 -6.69 -23.50
CA LYS A 201 3.39 -5.99 -24.27
C LYS A 201 4.67 -5.79 -23.48
N ARG A 202 4.57 -5.84 -22.14
CA ARG A 202 5.66 -5.55 -21.20
C ARG A 202 6.17 -6.80 -20.49
N GLY A 203 5.59 -7.97 -20.78
CA GLY A 203 5.90 -9.23 -20.12
C GLY A 203 5.50 -9.24 -18.65
N TRP A 204 4.52 -8.45 -18.25
CA TRP A 204 3.97 -8.51 -16.89
C TRP A 204 3.02 -9.70 -16.77
N THR A 205 3.19 -10.46 -15.69
CA THR A 205 2.29 -11.57 -15.36
C THR A 205 0.99 -11.02 -14.81
N VAL A 206 -0.15 -11.47 -15.34
CA VAL A 206 -1.47 -11.12 -14.79
C VAL A 206 -2.02 -12.34 -14.08
N VAL A 207 -2.20 -12.21 -12.77
CA VAL A 207 -2.83 -13.24 -11.94
C VAL A 207 -4.33 -13.07 -12.04
N ASN A 208 -5.02 -14.12 -12.46
CA ASN A 208 -6.47 -14.21 -12.39
C ASN A 208 -6.85 -14.76 -11.00
N MET A 209 -7.37 -13.90 -10.13
CA MET A 209 -7.66 -14.28 -8.74
C MET A 209 -8.60 -15.49 -8.63
N LYS A 210 -9.59 -15.59 -9.51
CA LYS A 210 -10.55 -16.70 -9.54
C LYS A 210 -9.87 -18.03 -9.86
N ASP A 211 -9.06 -18.04 -10.91
CA ASP A 211 -8.55 -19.29 -11.49
C ASP A 211 -7.19 -19.71 -10.90
N ASP A 212 -6.36 -18.76 -10.49
CA ASP A 212 -4.98 -19.01 -10.06
C ASP A 212 -4.86 -19.22 -8.54
N TRP A 213 -5.77 -18.66 -7.74
CA TRP A 213 -5.71 -18.73 -6.28
C TRP A 213 -6.65 -19.79 -5.73
N LYS A 214 -6.09 -20.79 -5.03
CA LYS A 214 -6.85 -21.83 -4.34
C LYS A 214 -7.65 -21.27 -3.15
N THR A 215 -7.11 -20.26 -2.48
CA THR A 215 -7.71 -19.63 -1.31
C THR A 215 -7.40 -18.13 -1.35
N ILE A 216 -8.39 -17.30 -1.03
CA ILE A 216 -8.23 -15.84 -1.01
C ILE A 216 -7.68 -15.39 0.34
N PHE A 217 -8.43 -15.60 1.42
CA PHE A 217 -8.08 -15.15 2.76
C PHE A 217 -7.53 -16.31 3.60
N PRO A 218 -6.61 -16.06 4.56
CA PRO A 218 -6.18 -17.06 5.53
C PRO A 218 -7.37 -17.68 6.26
N ALA A 219 -7.24 -18.94 6.67
CA ALA A 219 -8.22 -19.57 7.55
C ALA A 219 -8.32 -18.77 8.87
N GLU A 220 -9.53 -18.70 9.43
CA GLU A 220 -9.73 -18.10 10.76
C GLU A 220 -8.93 -18.89 11.79
N LYS A 221 -8.22 -18.17 12.68
CA LYS A 221 -7.49 -18.76 13.80
C LYS A 221 -8.42 -19.02 14.97
#